data_AF-A0AAN4TM25-F1
#
_entry.id   AF-A0AAN4TM25-F1
#
_cell.length_a   1.000
_cell.length_b   1.000
_cell.length_c   1.000
_cell.angle_alpha   90.00
_cell.angle_beta   90.00
_cell.angle_gamma   90.00
#
_symmetry.space_group_name_H-M   'P 1'
#
loop_
_entity.id
_entity.type
_entity.pdbx_description
1 polymer ?
#
loop_
_entity_poly.entity_id
_entity_poly.type
_entity_poly.pdbx_seq_one_letter_code
_entity_poly.pdbx_strand_id
1 'polypeptide(L)'
;MSALEVFASPTVDPPRRLLVRVAQRGSLMVFLAILLGFAVSAPNFLSVGNISNVFAQSAMLGILALGLTCVVIGGGSNVGL
;
A
#
# COMPACT_ATOMS: atom_id res chain seq x y z
N MET A 1 35.45 28.99 27.67
CA MET A 1 35.27 27.75 26.86
C MET A 1 33.82 27.27 27.05
N SER A 2 32.86 27.73 26.22
CA SER A 2 31.45 27.25 26.26
C SER A 2 30.67 27.42 24.95
N ALA A 3 31.16 28.21 23.98
CA ALA A 3 30.41 28.48 22.75
C ALA A 3 30.73 27.52 21.57
N LEU A 4 31.73 26.65 21.68
CA LEU A 4 32.17 25.74 20.59
C LEU A 4 31.63 24.30 20.71
N GLU A 5 31.04 23.93 21.85
CA GLU A 5 30.43 22.60 22.05
C GLU A 5 29.01 22.53 21.42
N VAL A 6 28.35 23.68 21.24
CA VAL A 6 27.00 23.77 20.64
C VAL A 6 27.03 23.51 19.12
N PHE A 7 28.18 23.67 18.47
CA PHE A 7 28.34 23.49 17.03
C PHE A 7 28.85 22.10 16.62
N ALA A 8 29.13 21.21 17.57
CA ALA A 8 29.78 19.93 17.32
C ALA A 8 28.83 18.73 17.51
N SER A 9 27.83 18.61 16.66
CA SER A 9 27.31 17.28 16.31
C SER A 9 26.60 17.33 14.97
N PRO A 10 27.32 17.09 13.85
CA PRO A 10 26.67 16.64 12.65
C PRO A 10 26.22 15.19 12.90
N THR A 11 25.01 14.98 13.43
CA THR A 11 24.43 13.61 13.48
C THR A 11 23.93 13.25 12.09
N VAL A 12 24.88 13.01 11.20
CA VAL A 12 24.64 12.36 9.92
C VAL A 12 24.43 10.88 10.26
N ASP A 13 23.17 10.50 10.52
CA ASP A 13 22.69 9.11 10.50
C ASP A 13 21.92 8.78 9.18
N PRO A 14 22.53 8.95 7.99
CA PRO A 14 21.86 8.68 6.73
C PRO A 14 21.53 7.19 6.52
N PRO A 15 22.33 6.19 6.96
CA PRO A 15 22.00 4.80 6.61
C PRO A 15 20.77 4.31 7.37
N ARG A 16 20.60 4.69 8.64
CA ARG A 16 19.49 4.19 9.47
C ARG A 16 18.14 4.75 9.02
N ARG A 17 18.05 6.03 8.65
CA ARG A 17 16.81 6.62 8.12
C ARG A 17 16.45 6.08 6.73
N LEU A 18 17.44 5.83 5.88
CA LEU A 18 17.21 5.24 4.57
C LEU A 18 16.71 3.79 4.71
N LEU A 19 17.36 3.00 5.57
CA LEU A 19 16.96 1.64 5.88
C LEU A 19 15.53 1.56 6.44
N VAL A 20 15.15 2.46 7.34
CA VAL A 20 13.77 2.52 7.88
C VAL A 20 12.77 2.89 6.78
N ARG A 21 13.09 3.84 5.89
CA ARG A 21 12.20 4.21 4.78
C ARG A 21 12.04 3.10 3.75
N VAL A 22 13.11 2.37 3.46
CA VAL A 22 13.08 1.19 2.58
C VAL A 22 12.29 0.06 3.23
N ALA A 23 12.49 -0.19 4.54
CA ALA A 23 11.72 -1.16 5.30
C ALA A 23 10.22 -0.80 5.36
N GLN A 24 9.88 0.49 5.50
CA GLN A 24 8.50 0.98 5.44
C GLN A 24 7.83 0.74 4.08
N ARG A 25 8.62 0.65 3.01
CA ARG A 25 8.14 0.34 1.65
C ARG A 25 8.36 -1.13 1.26
N GLY A 26 8.64 -2.00 2.24
CA GLY A 26 8.90 -3.42 1.99
C GLY A 26 7.78 -4.11 1.22
N SER A 27 6.51 -3.81 1.55
CA SER A 27 5.35 -4.36 0.82
C SER A 27 5.32 -3.94 -0.65
N LEU A 28 5.62 -2.67 -0.94
CA LEU A 28 5.68 -2.15 -2.31
C LEU A 28 6.84 -2.78 -3.10
N MET A 29 8.00 -2.94 -2.46
CA MET A 29 9.18 -3.58 -3.06
C MET A 29 8.90 -5.05 -3.42
N VAL A 30 8.29 -5.80 -2.51
CA VAL A 30 7.90 -7.20 -2.74
C VAL A 30 6.82 -7.28 -3.82
N PHE A 31 5.81 -6.40 -3.79
CA PHE A 31 4.78 -6.32 -4.82
C PHE A 31 5.39 -6.10 -6.20
N LEU A 32 6.30 -5.13 -6.35
CA LEU A 32 6.99 -4.86 -7.60
C LEU A 32 7.85 -6.04 -8.06
N ALA A 33 8.60 -6.67 -7.16
CA ALA A 33 9.42 -7.83 -7.49
C ALA A 33 8.57 -8.99 -8.05
N ILE A 34 7.44 -9.29 -7.41
CA ILE A 34 6.49 -10.31 -7.88
C ILE A 34 5.85 -9.89 -9.20
N LEU A 35 5.42 -8.64 -9.32
CA LEU A 35 4.81 -8.09 -10.53
C LEU A 35 5.75 -8.22 -11.73
N LEU A 36 7.02 -7.84 -11.59
CA LEU A 36 8.03 -7.98 -12.63
C LEU A 36 8.33 -9.46 -12.93
N GLY A 37 8.40 -10.31 -11.91
CA GLY A 37 8.56 -11.75 -12.09
C GLY A 37 7.48 -12.34 -12.99
N PHE A 38 6.20 -12.04 -12.69
CA PHE A 38 5.09 -12.50 -13.53
C PHE A 38 5.02 -11.81 -14.89
N ALA A 39 5.39 -10.53 -14.98
CA ALA A 39 5.43 -9.81 -16.26
C ALA A 39 6.43 -10.43 -17.25
N VAL A 40 7.57 -10.95 -16.76
CA VAL A 40 8.56 -11.62 -17.59
C VAL A 40 8.21 -13.10 -17.82
N SER A 41 7.77 -13.83 -16.80
CA SER A 41 7.45 -15.26 -16.92
C SER A 41 6.16 -15.54 -17.69
N ALA A 42 5.20 -14.61 -17.70
CA ALA A 42 3.92 -14.75 -18.38
C ALA A 42 3.64 -13.54 -19.30
N PRO A 43 3.85 -13.66 -20.63
CA PRO A 43 3.78 -12.52 -21.56
C PRO A 43 2.38 -11.87 -21.63
N ASN A 44 1.32 -12.59 -21.26
CA ASN A 44 -0.05 -12.07 -21.23
C ASN A 44 -0.45 -11.45 -19.88
N PHE A 45 0.43 -11.46 -18.86
CA PHE A 45 0.11 -10.99 -17.52
C PHE A 45 -0.20 -9.47 -17.49
N LEU A 46 0.54 -8.65 -18.23
CA LEU A 46 0.26 -7.22 -18.34
C LEU A 46 -0.56 -6.86 -19.59
N SER A 47 -1.20 -7.84 -20.22
CA SER A 47 -2.10 -7.58 -21.35
C SER A 47 -3.30 -6.75 -20.91
N VAL A 48 -3.86 -5.96 -21.83
CA VAL A 48 -5.06 -5.15 -21.58
C VAL A 48 -6.22 -6.01 -21.07
N GLY A 49 -6.36 -7.24 -21.58
CA GLY A 49 -7.38 -8.18 -21.13
C GLY A 49 -7.19 -8.64 -19.68
N ASN A 50 -5.96 -8.94 -19.26
CA ASN A 50 -5.71 -9.33 -17.87
C ASN A 50 -5.88 -8.15 -16.91
N ILE A 51 -5.38 -6.96 -17.29
CA ILE A 51 -5.51 -5.74 -16.47
C ILE A 51 -6.98 -5.34 -16.31
N SER A 52 -7.76 -5.36 -17.40
CA SER A 52 -9.19 -5.03 -17.35
C SER A 52 -9.97 -6.03 -16.50
N ASN A 53 -9.65 -7.32 -16.61
CA ASN A 53 -10.27 -8.37 -15.81
C ASN A 53 -9.98 -8.20 -14.31
N VAL A 54 -8.72 -7.94 -13.93
CA VAL A 54 -8.34 -7.68 -12.53
C VAL A 54 -9.05 -6.44 -11.99
N PHE A 55 -9.13 -5.38 -12.80
CA PHE A 55 -9.81 -4.14 -12.41
C PHE A 55 -11.32 -4.35 -12.23
N ALA A 56 -11.97 -5.04 -13.16
CA ALA A 56 -13.40 -5.35 -13.08
C ALA A 56 -13.75 -6.20 -11.85
N GLN A 57 -12.93 -7.23 -11.57
CA GLN A 57 -13.10 -8.08 -10.38
C GLN A 57 -12.91 -7.29 -9.07
N SER A 58 -11.89 -6.42 -9.03
CA SER A 58 -11.62 -5.57 -7.85
C SER A 58 -12.71 -4.53 -7.63
N ALA A 59 -13.23 -3.94 -8.72
CA ALA A 59 -14.33 -2.98 -8.68
C ALA A 59 -15.62 -3.61 -8.13
N MET A 60 -15.93 -4.86 -8.50
CA MET A 60 -17.08 -5.59 -7.98
C MET A 60 -16.99 -5.73 -6.45
N LEU A 61 -15.85 -6.15 -5.91
CA LEU A 61 -15.63 -6.22 -4.47
C LEU A 61 -15.72 -4.84 -3.80
N GLY A 62 -15.23 -3.78 -4.44
CA GLY A 62 -15.35 -2.41 -3.95
C GLY A 62 -16.80 -1.94 -3.86
N ILE A 63 -17.60 -2.17 -4.90
CA ILE A 63 -19.04 -1.82 -4.91
C ILE A 63 -19.78 -2.59 -3.82
N LEU A 64 -19.48 -3.88 -3.65
CA LEU A 64 -20.06 -4.70 -2.59
C LEU A 64 -19.69 -4.16 -1.20
N ALA A 65 -18.41 -3.84 -0.97
CA ALA A 65 -17.96 -3.27 0.30
C ALA A 65 -18.62 -1.92 0.61
N LEU A 66 -18.80 -1.06 -0.40
CA LEU A 66 -19.53 0.20 -0.25
C LEU A 66 -21.01 -0.04 0.07
N GLY A 67 -21.68 -0.95 -0.65
CA GLY A 67 -23.06 -1.32 -0.36
C GLY A 67 -23.24 -1.88 1.06
N LEU A 68 -22.32 -2.74 1.49
CA LEU A 68 -22.30 -3.27 2.86
C LEU A 68 -22.06 -2.16 3.89
N THR A 69 -21.20 -1.18 3.60
CA THR A 69 -20.98 -0.03 4.48
C THR A 69 -22.26 0.78 4.66
N CYS A 70 -22.99 1.04 3.57
CA CYS A 70 -24.30 1.70 3.62
C CYS A 70 -25.33 0.91 4.43
N VAL A 71 -25.34 -0.43 4.30
CA VAL A 71 -26.22 -1.32 5.08
C VAL A 71 -25.88 -1.25 6.57
N VAL A 72 -24.61 -1.28 6.93
CA VAL A 72 -24.18 -1.21 8.35
C VAL A 72 -24.55 0.14 8.97
N ILE A 73 -24.37 1.24 8.23
CA ILE A 73 -24.74 2.59 8.70
C ILE A 73 -26.26 2.76 8.77
N GLY A 74 -26.99 2.30 7.76
CA GLY A 74 -28.45 2.44 7.65
C GLY A 74 -29.24 1.46 8.51
N GLY A 75 -28.65 0.32 8.88
CA GLY A 75 -29.26 -0.74 9.69
C GLY A 75 -29.36 -0.44 11.19
N GLY A 76 -29.40 0.84 11.58
CA GLY A 76 -29.58 1.27 12.96
C GLY A 76 -30.92 0.76 13.52
N SER A 77 -30.84 -0.05 14.58
CA SER A 77 -31.89 -0.51 15.51
C SER A 77 -33.34 -0.13 15.15
N ASN A 78 -33.95 -0.85 14.21
CA ASN A 78 -35.41 -0.97 14.15
C ASN A 78 -35.85 -2.37 13.69
N VAL A 79 -35.18 -3.39 14.23
CA VAL A 79 -35.67 -4.78 14.21
C VAL A 79 -35.88 -5.20 15.66
N GLY A 80 -37.09 -4.98 16.17
CA GLY A 80 -37.64 -5.65 17.36
C GLY A 80 -37.41 -4.98 18.72
N LEU A 81 -38.24 -4.00 19.07
CA LEU A 81 -38.87 -3.87 20.40
C LEU A 81 -40.38 -3.74 20.19
#